data_AF-A0A645GSI2-F1
#
_entry.id   AF-A0A645GSI2-F1
#
_cell.length_a   1.000
_cell.length_b   1.000
_cell.length_c   1.000
_cell.angle_alpha   90.00
_cell.angle_beta   90.00
_cell.angle_gamma   90.00
#
_symmetry.space_group_name_H-M   'P 1'
#
loop_
_entity.id
_entity.type
_entity.pdbx_description
1 polymer ?
#
loop_
_entity_poly.entity_id
_entity_poly.type
_entity_poly.pdbx_seq_one_letter_code
_entity_poly.pdbx_strand_id
1 'polypeptide(L)'
;MIPYKLHKLFNYNSTVACYNLDEYTYLKNEVEGLNIDFIENKYNNYSLDGIRYLRKNAKSIDILQIFHITMYSMLYAFTFKKLNPKGKIYLKLDCSHKLIDRIAELNKVQRYFLDQYLYKVDLISVEQKQLFDKIRLLLEPHKNKIINIPNGVDFTYLEEKNIKYNYQVKENIILNVARVGTEEKNTEMLLEAFKNIKDDCRQGWKMIIIGPIEKSFEKYINDFFMKIQH
;
A
#
# COMPACT_ATOMS: atom_id res chain seq x y z
N MET A 1 -5.51 -7.27 -0.13
CA MET A 1 -6.21 -8.03 -1.19
C MET A 1 -5.48 -9.28 -1.68
N ILE A 2 -4.14 -9.35 -1.78
CA ILE A 2 -3.47 -10.59 -2.27
C ILE A 2 -3.79 -11.82 -1.40
N PRO A 3 -3.63 -11.79 -0.06
CA PRO A 3 -4.00 -12.94 0.79
C PRO A 3 -5.47 -13.35 0.61
N TYR A 4 -6.38 -12.39 0.55
CA TYR A 4 -7.80 -12.67 0.30
C TYR A 4 -8.06 -13.31 -1.07
N LYS A 5 -7.41 -12.84 -2.14
CA LYS A 5 -7.58 -13.43 -3.47
C LYS A 5 -6.95 -14.83 -3.57
N LEU A 6 -5.85 -15.08 -2.85
CA LEU A 6 -5.29 -16.43 -2.71
C LEU A 6 -6.25 -17.38 -1.99
N HIS A 7 -6.92 -16.89 -0.94
CA HIS A 7 -7.99 -17.62 -0.28
C HIS A 7 -9.16 -17.91 -1.23
N LYS A 8 -9.76 -16.86 -1.81
CA LYS A 8 -10.98 -16.97 -2.62
C LYS A 8 -10.80 -17.79 -3.91
N LEU A 9 -9.66 -17.66 -4.59
CA LEU A 9 -9.45 -18.26 -5.91
C LEU A 9 -8.69 -19.59 -5.86
N PHE A 10 -7.90 -19.82 -4.81
CA PHE A 10 -6.97 -20.95 -4.75
C PHE A 10 -7.05 -21.71 -3.42
N ASN A 11 -8.04 -21.41 -2.56
CA ASN A 11 -8.27 -22.07 -1.27
C ASN A 11 -7.07 -22.03 -0.31
N TYR A 12 -6.22 -21.01 -0.40
CA TYR A 12 -5.14 -20.82 0.56
C TYR A 12 -5.72 -20.50 1.94
N ASN A 13 -5.18 -21.14 2.98
CA ASN A 13 -5.40 -20.70 4.36
C ASN A 13 -4.61 -19.40 4.60
N SER A 14 -5.28 -18.27 4.41
CA SER A 14 -4.64 -16.96 4.39
C SER A 14 -4.93 -16.21 5.68
N THR A 15 -3.87 -15.67 6.29
CA THR A 15 -3.95 -14.95 7.57
C THR A 15 -3.24 -13.61 7.47
N VAL A 16 -3.87 -12.55 7.98
CA VAL A 16 -3.23 -11.26 8.20
C VAL A 16 -2.78 -11.18 9.66
N ALA A 17 -1.47 -11.09 9.87
CA ALA A 17 -0.89 -10.87 11.19
C ALA A 17 -0.69 -9.37 11.44
N CYS A 18 -1.41 -8.78 12.40
CA CYS A 18 -1.34 -7.33 12.68
C CYS A 18 -1.61 -7.00 14.15
N TYR A 19 -1.33 -5.77 14.56
CA TYR A 19 -1.82 -5.29 15.85
C TYR A 19 -3.34 -5.10 15.81
N ASN A 20 -4.00 -5.22 16.96
CA ASN A 20 -5.43 -4.90 17.07
C ASN A 20 -5.62 -3.38 17.16
N LEU A 21 -6.06 -2.74 16.07
CA LEU A 21 -6.16 -1.28 15.93
C LEU A 21 -7.53 -0.80 15.47
N ASP A 22 -8.44 -1.71 15.13
CA ASP A 22 -9.71 -1.41 14.46
C ASP A 22 -10.78 -2.40 14.91
N GLU A 23 -12.04 -2.13 14.59
CA GLU A 23 -13.17 -3.05 14.83
C GLU A 23 -13.32 -4.10 13.71
N TYR A 24 -12.60 -3.91 12.60
CA TYR A 24 -12.52 -4.86 11.48
C TYR A 24 -13.88 -5.26 10.88
N THR A 25 -14.82 -4.31 10.80
CA THR A 25 -16.20 -4.53 10.32
C THR A 25 -16.26 -5.13 8.90
N TYR A 26 -15.23 -4.92 8.09
CA TYR A 26 -15.08 -5.44 6.72
C TYR A 26 -14.74 -6.94 6.64
N LEU A 27 -14.32 -7.60 7.73
CA LEU A 27 -13.93 -9.02 7.68
C LEU A 27 -15.07 -9.95 7.29
N LYS A 28 -16.29 -9.64 7.73
CA LYS A 28 -17.47 -10.47 7.44
C LYS A 28 -18.07 -10.17 6.07
N ASN A 29 -17.99 -8.92 5.63
CA ASN A 29 -18.75 -8.46 4.46
C ASN A 29 -17.89 -8.33 3.20
N GLU A 30 -16.61 -7.98 3.33
CA GLU A 30 -15.75 -7.64 2.18
C GLU A 30 -14.68 -8.71 1.92
N VAL A 31 -14.16 -9.34 2.98
CA VAL A 31 -13.06 -10.31 2.89
C VAL A 31 -13.34 -11.60 3.65
N GLU A 32 -14.57 -12.10 3.52
CA GLU A 32 -15.02 -13.32 4.19
C GLU A 32 -14.05 -14.50 3.95
N GLY A 33 -13.72 -15.20 5.04
CA GLY A 33 -12.76 -16.32 5.04
C GLY A 33 -11.29 -15.95 5.20
N LEU A 34 -10.95 -14.65 5.19
CA LEU A 34 -9.62 -14.19 5.58
C LEU A 34 -9.45 -14.23 7.10
N ASN A 35 -8.45 -14.95 7.58
CA ASN A 35 -8.14 -15.00 9.01
C ASN A 35 -7.35 -13.75 9.44
N ILE A 36 -7.55 -13.33 10.70
CA ILE A 36 -6.67 -12.37 11.37
C ILE A 36 -6.00 -13.06 12.55
N ASP A 37 -4.70 -12.84 12.71
CA ASP A 37 -3.97 -13.19 13.92
C ASP A 37 -3.40 -11.92 14.55
N PHE A 38 -3.78 -11.66 15.81
CA PHE A 38 -3.39 -10.44 16.49
C PHE A 38 -2.03 -10.62 17.16
N ILE A 39 -1.07 -9.80 16.73
CA ILE A 39 0.25 -9.73 17.34
C ILE A 39 0.12 -8.97 18.67
N GLU A 40 0.58 -9.59 19.76
CA GLU A 40 0.72 -8.92 21.06
C GLU A 40 1.70 -7.74 20.93
N ASN A 41 1.26 -6.50 21.21
CA ASN A 41 2.14 -5.33 21.27
C ASN A 41 2.91 -5.29 22.61
N LYS A 42 3.82 -6.24 22.81
CA LYS A 42 4.54 -6.42 24.08
C LYS A 42 5.69 -5.44 24.23
N TYR A 43 6.38 -5.11 23.14
CA TYR A 43 7.60 -4.31 23.17
C TYR A 43 7.42 -2.89 22.60
N ASN A 44 6.21 -2.54 22.13
CA ASN A 44 5.97 -1.30 21.39
C ASN A 44 6.94 -1.13 20.21
N ASN A 45 7.30 -2.26 19.58
CA ASN A 45 8.31 -2.31 18.54
C ASN A 45 7.97 -3.41 17.55
N TYR A 46 7.56 -3.00 16.35
CA TYR A 46 7.22 -3.88 15.24
C TYR A 46 8.24 -5.02 15.08
N SER A 47 9.53 -4.69 15.05
CA SER A 47 10.59 -5.69 14.82
C SER A 47 10.58 -6.79 15.87
N LEU A 48 10.52 -6.43 17.16
CA LEU A 48 10.59 -7.39 18.26
C LEU A 48 9.30 -8.22 18.37
N ASP A 49 8.15 -7.57 18.26
CA ASP A 49 6.86 -8.25 18.33
C ASP A 49 6.65 -9.19 17.12
N GLY A 50 7.03 -8.76 15.92
CA GLY A 50 7.00 -9.59 14.72
C GLY A 50 7.99 -10.76 14.79
N ILE A 51 9.20 -10.56 15.32
CA ILE A 51 10.13 -11.67 15.58
C ILE A 51 9.53 -12.67 16.59
N ARG A 52 8.90 -12.20 17.67
CA ARG A 52 8.23 -13.06 18.66
C ARG A 52 7.12 -13.87 18.01
N TYR A 53 6.32 -13.23 17.16
CA TYR A 53 5.27 -13.90 16.38
C TYR A 53 5.85 -15.00 15.49
N LEU A 54 6.88 -14.69 14.70
CA LEU A 54 7.54 -15.68 13.83
C LEU A 54 8.17 -16.82 14.62
N ARG A 55 8.74 -16.56 15.81
CA ARG A 55 9.26 -17.63 16.69
C ARG A 55 8.19 -18.64 17.10
N LYS A 56 6.94 -18.20 17.27
CA LYS A 56 5.81 -19.08 17.60
C LYS A 56 5.27 -19.80 16.36
N ASN A 57 5.14 -19.08 15.24
CA ASN A 57 4.31 -19.51 14.11
C ASN A 57 5.07 -19.88 12.83
N ALA A 58 6.37 -19.58 12.68
CA ALA A 58 7.07 -19.70 11.39
C ALA A 58 7.02 -21.10 10.77
N LYS A 59 6.97 -22.16 11.58
CA LYS A 59 6.95 -23.56 11.08
C LYS A 59 5.64 -23.93 10.40
N SER A 60 4.53 -23.26 10.69
CA SER A 60 3.22 -23.51 10.05
C SER A 60 2.94 -22.59 8.87
N ILE A 61 3.85 -21.65 8.56
CA ILE A 61 3.69 -20.70 7.47
C ILE A 61 4.45 -21.21 6.25
N ASP A 62 3.73 -21.58 5.19
CA ASP A 62 4.34 -21.98 3.92
C ASP A 62 4.85 -20.78 3.13
N ILE A 63 4.12 -19.67 3.15
CA ILE A 63 4.44 -18.43 2.44
C ILE A 63 4.27 -17.25 3.39
N LEU A 64 5.37 -16.56 3.68
CA LEU A 64 5.39 -15.31 4.43
C LEU A 64 5.39 -14.13 3.46
N GLN A 65 4.29 -13.38 3.42
CA GLN A 65 4.24 -12.09 2.75
C GLN A 65 4.70 -10.97 3.69
N ILE A 66 5.67 -10.16 3.25
CA ILE A 66 6.15 -8.96 3.95
C ILE A 66 6.10 -7.74 3.02
N PHE A 67 6.09 -6.54 3.61
CA PHE A 67 6.01 -5.28 2.88
C PHE A 67 7.27 -4.44 3.04
N HIS A 68 7.59 -3.71 1.97
CA HIS A 68 8.63 -2.67 1.89
C HIS A 68 10.07 -3.15 2.18
N ILE A 69 11.06 -2.40 1.70
CA ILE A 69 12.46 -2.62 2.09
C ILE A 69 12.75 -1.78 3.33
N THR A 70 12.70 -2.43 4.49
CA THR A 70 12.92 -1.82 5.80
C THR A 70 13.73 -2.73 6.73
N MET A 71 14.25 -2.18 7.82
CA MET A 71 14.99 -2.94 8.82
C MET A 71 14.15 -4.08 9.44
N TYR A 72 12.86 -3.84 9.74
CA TYR A 72 12.00 -4.87 10.30
C TYR A 72 11.69 -5.97 9.29
N SER A 73 11.42 -5.64 8.02
CA SER A 73 11.17 -6.62 6.96
C SER A 73 12.38 -7.55 6.76
N MET A 74 13.59 -6.98 6.85
CA MET A 74 14.84 -7.74 6.83
C MET A 74 14.93 -8.69 8.02
N LEU A 75 14.74 -8.21 9.24
CA LEU A 75 14.78 -9.03 10.45
C LEU A 75 13.76 -10.17 10.41
N TYR A 76 12.56 -9.92 9.89
CA TYR A 76 11.55 -10.95 9.68
C TYR A 76 12.02 -12.01 8.70
N ALA A 77 12.58 -11.62 7.56
CA ALA A 77 13.06 -12.57 6.56
C ALA A 77 14.18 -13.47 7.08
N PHE A 78 15.17 -12.91 7.77
CA PHE A 78 16.23 -13.68 8.41
C PHE A 78 15.69 -14.63 9.48
N THR A 79 14.79 -14.14 10.34
CA THR A 79 14.18 -14.95 11.40
C THR A 79 13.34 -16.09 10.81
N PHE A 80 12.51 -15.79 9.82
CA PHE A 80 11.65 -16.76 9.17
C PHE A 80 12.44 -17.86 8.47
N LYS A 81 13.43 -17.52 7.64
CA LYS A 81 14.27 -18.52 6.97
C LYS A 81 15.11 -19.36 7.94
N LYS A 82 15.47 -18.83 9.11
CA LYS A 82 16.15 -19.62 10.15
C LYS A 82 15.22 -20.66 10.78
N LEU A 83 13.95 -20.30 11.01
CA LEU A 83 12.97 -21.15 11.69
C LEU A 83 12.25 -22.11 10.74
N ASN A 84 12.05 -21.70 9.50
CA ASN A 84 11.43 -22.45 8.42
C ASN A 84 12.22 -22.25 7.10
N PRO A 85 13.30 -23.03 6.88
CA PRO A 85 14.12 -22.91 5.68
C PRO A 85 13.39 -23.24 4.37
N LYS A 86 12.33 -24.06 4.43
CA LYS A 86 11.53 -24.45 3.27
C LYS A 86 10.47 -23.42 2.90
N GLY A 87 9.97 -22.66 3.88
CA GLY A 87 8.98 -21.61 3.68
C GLY A 87 9.45 -20.54 2.70
N LYS A 88 8.52 -19.99 1.94
CA LYS A 88 8.77 -18.97 0.91
C LYS A 88 8.53 -17.57 1.45
N ILE A 89 9.33 -16.60 1.00
CA ILE A 89 9.12 -15.18 1.33
C ILE A 89 8.70 -14.44 0.07
N TYR A 90 7.56 -13.79 0.15
CA TYR A 90 7.07 -12.84 -0.84
C TYR A 90 7.19 -11.41 -0.30
N LEU A 91 8.06 -10.61 -0.91
CA LEU A 91 8.20 -9.19 -0.60
C LEU A 91 7.37 -8.34 -1.57
N LYS A 92 6.32 -7.71 -1.05
CA LYS A 92 5.57 -6.70 -1.78
C LYS A 92 6.20 -5.32 -1.53
N LEU A 93 6.74 -4.66 -2.55
CA LEU A 93 7.49 -3.41 -2.33
C LEU A 93 6.58 -2.24 -1.98
N ASP A 94 5.46 -2.07 -2.70
CA ASP A 94 4.51 -0.96 -2.55
C ASP A 94 5.24 0.38 -2.34
N CYS A 95 6.05 0.73 -3.34
CA CYS A 95 7.06 1.78 -3.24
C CYS A 95 6.80 2.94 -4.20
N SER A 96 7.39 4.09 -3.88
CA SER A 96 7.46 5.27 -4.75
C SER A 96 8.89 5.47 -5.30
N HIS A 97 9.09 6.52 -6.09
CA HIS A 97 10.42 6.93 -6.57
C HIS A 97 11.45 7.09 -5.45
N LYS A 98 11.03 7.47 -4.23
CA LYS A 98 11.90 7.60 -3.05
C LYS A 98 12.72 6.33 -2.77
N LEU A 99 12.18 5.14 -3.05
CA LEU A 99 12.91 3.88 -2.85
C LEU A 99 14.06 3.72 -3.87
N ILE A 100 13.84 4.14 -5.12
CA ILE A 100 14.84 4.08 -6.18
C ILE A 100 16.03 4.95 -5.79
N ASP A 101 15.76 6.19 -5.40
CA ASP A 101 16.79 7.15 -4.98
C ASP A 101 17.57 6.60 -3.78
N ARG A 102 16.85 6.09 -2.77
CA ARG A 102 17.45 5.48 -1.59
C ARG A 102 18.35 4.29 -1.92
N ILE A 103 17.96 3.43 -2.87
CA ILE A 103 18.77 2.28 -3.30
C ILE A 103 20.03 2.73 -4.05
N ALA A 104 19.91 3.77 -4.88
CA ALA A 104 21.02 4.34 -5.64
C ALA A 104 22.07 5.00 -4.74
N GLU A 105 21.63 5.61 -3.63
CA GLU A 105 22.49 6.29 -2.65
C GLU A 105 23.16 5.37 -1.62
N LEU A 106 22.87 4.05 -1.64
CA LEU A 106 23.44 3.12 -0.65
C LEU A 106 24.96 3.02 -0.77
N ASN A 107 25.64 3.11 0.36
CA ASN A 107 27.05 2.77 0.43
C ASN A 107 27.27 1.24 0.29
N LYS A 108 28.52 0.82 0.08
CA LYS A 108 28.88 -0.60 -0.15
C LYS A 108 28.39 -1.54 0.97
N VAL A 109 28.45 -1.09 2.22
CA VAL A 109 28.04 -1.90 3.38
C VAL A 109 26.53 -2.05 3.43
N GLN A 110 25.79 -0.95 3.28
CA GLN A 110 24.33 -0.98 3.20
C GLN A 110 23.84 -1.82 2.01
N ARG A 111 24.53 -1.70 0.87
CA ARG A 111 24.24 -2.49 -0.32
C ARG A 111 24.45 -3.98 -0.07
N TYR A 112 25.54 -4.36 0.59
CA TYR A 112 25.79 -5.73 1.00
C TYR A 112 24.67 -6.28 1.90
N PHE A 113 24.23 -5.52 2.92
CA PHE A 113 23.12 -5.96 3.78
C PHE A 113 21.79 -6.08 3.03
N LEU A 114 21.51 -5.15 2.11
CA LEU A 114 20.35 -5.23 1.23
C LEU A 114 20.41 -6.51 0.39
N ASP A 115 21.55 -6.82 -0.22
CA ASP A 115 21.71 -8.03 -1.02
C ASP A 115 21.52 -9.29 -0.17
N GLN A 116 22.11 -9.36 1.03
CA GLN A 116 21.92 -10.48 1.96
C GLN A 116 20.45 -10.67 2.36
N TYR A 117 19.74 -9.57 2.59
CA TYR A 117 18.30 -9.60 2.82
C TYR A 117 17.56 -10.16 1.61
N LEU A 118 17.78 -9.57 0.43
CA LEU A 118 17.07 -9.97 -0.77
C LEU A 118 17.37 -11.42 -1.15
N TYR A 119 18.57 -11.97 -0.91
CA TYR A 119 18.85 -13.40 -1.09
C TYR A 119 17.96 -14.33 -0.26
N LYS A 120 17.35 -13.86 0.84
CA LYS A 120 16.36 -14.62 1.61
C LYS A 120 14.96 -14.55 1.01
N VAL A 121 14.70 -13.59 0.13
CA VAL A 121 13.39 -13.39 -0.50
C VAL A 121 13.28 -14.24 -1.76
N ASP A 122 12.16 -14.96 -1.91
CA ASP A 122 11.88 -15.84 -3.03
C ASP A 122 11.15 -15.12 -4.18
N LEU A 123 10.31 -14.12 -3.86
CA LEU A 123 9.56 -13.33 -4.84
C LEU A 123 9.48 -11.87 -4.41
N ILE A 124 9.66 -10.95 -5.34
CA ILE A 124 9.55 -9.50 -5.13
C ILE A 124 8.54 -8.96 -6.13
N SER A 125 7.51 -8.26 -5.68
CA SER A 125 6.60 -7.54 -6.59
C SER A 125 6.81 -6.04 -6.55
N VAL A 126 6.70 -5.43 -7.73
CA VAL A 126 6.65 -3.98 -7.92
C VAL A 126 5.34 -3.63 -8.63
N GLU A 127 4.60 -2.66 -8.10
CA GLU A 127 3.24 -2.38 -8.53
C GLU A 127 3.22 -1.53 -9.80
N GLN A 128 4.09 -0.53 -9.87
CA GLN A 128 4.15 0.40 -10.99
C GLN A 128 5.16 -0.06 -12.04
N LYS A 129 4.73 -0.15 -13.30
CA LYS A 129 5.57 -0.63 -14.42
C LYS A 129 6.85 0.20 -14.58
N GLN A 130 6.75 1.53 -14.43
CA GLN A 130 7.91 2.42 -14.52
C GLN A 130 8.94 2.18 -13.40
N LEU A 131 8.48 1.90 -12.18
CA LEU A 131 9.37 1.56 -11.06
C LEU A 131 9.96 0.17 -11.22
N PHE A 132 9.18 -0.78 -11.74
CA PHE A 132 9.59 -2.16 -11.96
C PHE A 132 10.86 -2.23 -12.82
N ASP A 133 10.88 -1.55 -13.96
CA ASP A 133 12.03 -1.61 -14.87
C ASP A 133 13.28 -0.99 -14.22
N LYS A 134 13.14 0.13 -13.50
CA LYS A 134 14.24 0.78 -12.76
C LYS A 134 14.77 -0.09 -11.61
N ILE A 135 13.89 -0.67 -10.80
CA ILE A 135 14.26 -1.53 -9.68
C ILE A 135 14.97 -2.80 -10.16
N ARG A 136 14.53 -3.37 -11.29
CA ARG A 136 15.16 -4.55 -11.89
C ARG A 136 16.61 -4.27 -12.34
N LEU A 137 16.87 -3.06 -12.83
CA LEU A 137 18.24 -2.62 -13.16
C LEU A 137 19.07 -2.37 -11.90
N LEU A 138 18.51 -1.66 -10.91
CA LEU A 138 19.21 -1.36 -9.66
C LEU A 138 19.53 -2.60 -8.85
N LEU A 139 18.68 -3.62 -8.86
CA LEU A 139 18.82 -4.87 -8.13
C LEU A 139 19.10 -6.05 -9.07
N GLU A 140 20.01 -5.84 -10.03
CA GLU A 140 20.35 -6.82 -11.09
C GLU A 140 20.56 -8.25 -10.58
N PRO A 141 21.29 -8.52 -9.47
CA PRO A 141 21.51 -9.89 -8.98
C PRO A 141 20.21 -10.61 -8.59
N HIS A 142 19.14 -9.85 -8.33
CA HIS A 142 17.84 -10.33 -7.89
C HIS A 142 16.78 -10.24 -9.01
N LYS A 143 17.14 -9.83 -10.23
CA LYS A 143 16.20 -9.51 -11.32
C LYS A 143 15.23 -10.63 -11.71
N ASN A 144 15.60 -11.89 -11.47
CA ASN A 144 14.81 -13.06 -11.87
C ASN A 144 13.64 -13.35 -10.94
N LYS A 145 13.65 -12.81 -9.72
CA LYS A 145 12.55 -12.91 -8.75
C LYS A 145 11.75 -11.62 -8.61
N ILE A 146 12.08 -10.58 -9.39
CA ILE A 146 11.34 -9.33 -9.41
C ILE A 146 10.29 -9.43 -10.53
N ILE A 147 9.03 -9.24 -10.18
CA ILE A 147 7.90 -9.24 -11.12
C ILE A 147 7.06 -7.97 -10.98
N ASN A 148 6.35 -7.60 -12.04
CA ASN A 148 5.38 -6.50 -11.98
C ASN A 148 3.99 -7.06 -11.66
N ILE A 149 3.42 -6.67 -10.51
CA ILE A 149 2.04 -7.00 -10.13
C ILE A 149 1.33 -5.68 -9.82
N PRO A 150 0.54 -5.10 -10.75
CA PRO A 150 -0.20 -3.89 -10.47
C PRO A 150 -1.25 -4.11 -9.38
N ASN A 151 -1.63 -3.03 -8.68
CA ASN A 151 -2.76 -3.10 -7.76
C ASN A 151 -4.04 -3.35 -8.56
N GLY A 152 -4.75 -4.43 -8.21
CA GLY A 152 -6.03 -4.79 -8.82
C GLY A 152 -7.22 -4.10 -8.14
N VAL A 153 -8.38 -4.21 -8.79
CA VAL A 153 -9.69 -3.85 -8.25
C VAL A 153 -10.51 -5.12 -8.01
N ASP A 154 -11.55 -5.02 -7.19
CA ASP A 154 -12.46 -6.16 -7.02
C ASP A 154 -13.48 -6.22 -8.17
N PHE A 155 -13.16 -7.01 -9.20
CA PHE A 155 -14.04 -7.20 -10.35
C PHE A 155 -15.41 -7.78 -9.96
N THR A 156 -15.45 -8.68 -8.98
CA THR A 156 -16.71 -9.27 -8.51
C THR A 156 -17.62 -8.19 -7.92
N TYR A 157 -17.07 -7.28 -7.11
CA TYR A 157 -17.83 -6.16 -6.58
C TYR A 157 -18.39 -5.25 -7.68
N LEU A 158 -17.58 -4.94 -8.70
CA LEU A 158 -18.01 -4.11 -9.83
C LEU A 158 -19.16 -4.74 -10.63
N GLU A 159 -19.07 -6.06 -10.84
CA GLU A 159 -20.10 -6.86 -11.51
C GLU A 159 -21.39 -6.94 -10.68
N GLU A 160 -21.29 -7.25 -9.38
CA GLU A 160 -22.43 -7.34 -8.45
C GLU A 160 -23.18 -6.01 -8.31
N LYS A 161 -22.44 -4.89 -8.26
CA LYS A 161 -23.05 -3.55 -8.23
C LYS A 161 -23.61 -3.11 -9.58
N ASN A 162 -23.43 -3.91 -10.63
CA ASN A 162 -23.91 -3.65 -11.98
C ASN A 162 -23.60 -2.20 -12.42
N ILE A 163 -22.37 -1.75 -12.15
CA ILE A 163 -21.97 -0.37 -12.38
C ILE A 163 -21.94 -0.11 -13.90
N LYS A 164 -23.03 0.45 -14.42
CA LYS A 164 -23.17 0.87 -15.81
C LYS A 164 -22.97 2.37 -15.91
N TYR A 165 -22.01 2.79 -16.72
CA TYR A 165 -21.78 4.20 -17.01
C TYR A 165 -22.63 4.64 -18.19
N ASN A 166 -23.59 5.54 -17.94
CA ASN A 166 -24.25 6.27 -19.01
C ASN A 166 -23.58 7.63 -19.17
N TYR A 167 -22.78 7.78 -20.22
CA TYR A 167 -22.07 9.03 -20.49
C TYR A 167 -23.00 10.20 -20.84
N GLN A 168 -24.27 9.95 -21.20
CA GLN A 168 -25.24 11.00 -21.51
C GLN A 168 -25.79 11.71 -20.28
N VAL A 169 -25.72 11.09 -19.08
CA VAL A 169 -26.16 11.70 -17.81
C VAL A 169 -25.00 12.25 -17.00
N LYS A 170 -23.85 12.49 -17.64
CA LYS A 170 -22.65 13.00 -16.97
C LYS A 170 -22.88 14.42 -16.49
N GLU A 171 -22.69 14.64 -15.19
CA GLU A 171 -22.75 15.96 -14.57
C GLU A 171 -21.39 16.67 -14.64
N ASN A 172 -21.40 18.01 -14.60
CA ASN A 172 -20.21 18.85 -14.52
C ASN A 172 -19.62 18.83 -13.10
N ILE A 173 -19.13 17.65 -12.69
CA ILE A 173 -18.54 17.41 -11.37
C ILE A 173 -17.08 16.98 -11.55
N ILE A 174 -16.18 17.69 -10.88
CA ILE A 174 -14.79 17.26 -10.64
C ILE A 174 -14.76 16.59 -9.27
N LEU A 175 -14.60 15.27 -9.26
CA LEU A 175 -14.54 14.47 -8.02
C LEU A 175 -13.10 14.13 -7.66
N ASN A 176 -12.67 14.49 -6.45
CA ASN A 176 -11.40 14.09 -5.87
C ASN A 176 -11.64 13.22 -4.63
N VAL A 177 -11.19 11.97 -4.67
CA VAL A 177 -11.27 11.05 -3.51
C VAL A 177 -9.86 10.82 -3.00
N ALA A 178 -9.53 11.36 -1.82
CA ALA A 178 -8.17 11.37 -1.30
C ALA A 178 -8.13 11.54 0.23
N ARG A 179 -6.97 11.22 0.85
CA ARG A 179 -6.63 11.70 2.19
C ARG A 179 -6.28 13.19 2.08
N VAL A 180 -7.24 14.04 2.44
CA VAL A 180 -7.20 15.48 2.17
C VAL A 180 -6.13 16.15 3.01
N GLY A 181 -5.25 16.90 2.36
CA GLY A 181 -4.15 17.63 3.03
C GLY A 181 -2.86 16.84 3.22
N THR A 182 -2.78 15.60 2.73
CA THR A 182 -1.51 14.88 2.68
C THR A 182 -0.64 15.39 1.52
N GLU A 183 0.68 15.52 1.74
CA GLU A 183 1.64 15.99 0.73
C GLU A 183 1.51 15.22 -0.59
N GLU A 184 1.38 13.90 -0.49
CA GLU A 184 1.25 12.98 -1.63
C GLU A 184 0.00 13.22 -2.48
N LYS A 185 -1.02 13.89 -1.93
CA LYS A 185 -2.30 14.17 -2.59
C LYS A 185 -2.45 15.63 -3.00
N ASN A 186 -1.63 16.52 -2.43
CA ASN A 186 -1.51 17.94 -2.78
C ASN A 186 -2.85 18.62 -3.10
N THR A 187 -3.80 18.49 -2.16
CA THR A 187 -5.16 19.02 -2.34
C THR A 187 -5.17 20.55 -2.45
N GLU A 188 -4.18 21.24 -1.87
CA GLU A 188 -4.00 22.70 -1.98
C GLU A 188 -3.87 23.13 -3.44
N MET A 189 -2.97 22.49 -4.18
CA MET A 189 -2.76 22.81 -5.59
C MET A 189 -4.05 22.62 -6.40
N LEU A 190 -4.83 21.59 -6.11
CA LEU A 190 -6.11 21.35 -6.79
C LEU A 190 -7.13 22.46 -6.51
N LEU A 191 -7.24 22.89 -5.25
CA LEU A 191 -8.15 23.96 -4.82
C LEU A 191 -7.76 25.31 -5.43
N GLU A 192 -6.47 25.67 -5.37
CA GLU A 192 -5.96 26.90 -6.00
C GLU A 192 -6.12 26.87 -7.53
N ALA A 193 -5.84 25.72 -8.17
CA ALA A 193 -6.04 25.58 -9.61
C ALA A 193 -7.50 25.82 -9.98
N PHE A 194 -8.45 25.22 -9.26
CA PHE A 194 -9.87 25.41 -9.52
C PHE A 194 -10.34 26.84 -9.28
N LYS A 195 -9.84 27.50 -8.22
CA LYS A 195 -10.10 28.92 -7.95
C LYS A 195 -9.61 29.83 -9.08
N ASN A 196 -8.47 29.51 -9.68
CA ASN A 196 -7.84 30.33 -10.73
C ASN A 196 -8.40 30.07 -12.14
N ILE A 197 -9.32 29.12 -12.32
CA ILE A 197 -10.03 28.95 -13.60
C ILE A 197 -10.97 30.15 -13.79
N LYS A 198 -10.93 30.76 -14.98
CA LYS A 198 -11.81 31.87 -15.36
C LYS A 198 -13.28 31.52 -15.12
N ASP A 199 -14.07 32.49 -14.66
CA ASP A 199 -15.44 32.25 -14.21
C ASP A 199 -16.36 31.69 -15.30
N ASP A 200 -16.20 32.12 -16.55
CA ASP A 200 -16.93 31.62 -17.72
C ASP A 200 -16.68 30.13 -17.96
N CYS A 201 -15.45 29.67 -17.77
CA CYS A 201 -15.07 28.25 -17.86
C CYS A 201 -15.49 27.46 -16.62
N ARG A 202 -15.46 28.08 -15.43
CA ARG A 202 -15.77 27.44 -14.14
C ARG A 202 -17.27 27.32 -13.89
N GLN A 203 -18.07 28.17 -14.53
CA GLN A 203 -19.51 28.22 -14.35
C GLN A 203 -20.16 26.86 -14.65
N GLY A 204 -21.01 26.40 -13.73
CA GLY A 204 -21.69 25.12 -13.84
C GLY A 204 -20.86 23.90 -13.40
N TRP A 205 -19.56 24.04 -13.14
CA TRP A 205 -18.72 22.98 -12.58
C TRP A 205 -18.74 22.98 -11.05
N LYS A 206 -18.86 21.80 -10.45
CA LYS A 206 -18.73 21.58 -9.00
C LYS A 206 -17.48 20.78 -8.70
N MET A 207 -16.65 21.24 -7.76
CA MET A 207 -15.56 20.45 -7.20
C MET A 207 -16.03 19.76 -5.91
N ILE A 208 -15.98 18.43 -5.88
CA ILE A 208 -16.33 17.61 -4.72
C ILE A 208 -15.07 16.89 -4.26
N ILE A 209 -14.70 17.08 -2.99
CA ILE A 209 -13.55 16.44 -2.36
C ILE A 209 -14.06 15.52 -1.26
N ILE A 210 -13.71 14.23 -1.31
CA ILE A 210 -14.19 13.20 -0.39
C ILE A 210 -13.00 12.48 0.24
N GLY A 211 -13.02 12.39 1.56
CA GLY A 211 -12.09 11.57 2.34
C GLY A 211 -11.76 12.22 3.69
N PRO A 212 -10.96 11.54 4.53
CA PRO A 212 -10.55 12.09 5.81
C PRO A 212 -9.69 13.34 5.59
N ILE A 213 -9.91 14.35 6.44
CA ILE A 213 -9.17 15.61 6.43
C ILE A 213 -8.09 15.55 7.50
N GLU A 214 -6.85 15.79 7.11
CA GLU A 214 -5.75 15.96 8.06
C GLU A 214 -6.02 17.19 8.93
N LYS A 215 -5.84 17.08 10.26
CA LYS A 215 -6.11 18.19 11.19
C LYS A 215 -5.33 19.46 10.85
N SER A 216 -4.10 19.31 10.36
CA SER A 216 -3.26 20.42 9.92
C SER A 216 -3.84 21.18 8.72
N PHE A 217 -4.72 20.53 7.95
CA PHE A 217 -5.31 21.07 6.74
C PHE A 217 -6.57 21.91 6.98
N GLU A 218 -7.22 21.75 8.14
CA GLU A 218 -8.46 22.46 8.48
C GLU A 218 -8.28 23.99 8.42
N LYS A 219 -7.12 24.49 8.87
CA LYS A 219 -6.79 25.91 8.79
C LYS A 219 -6.78 26.42 7.35
N TYR A 220 -6.14 25.69 6.43
CA TYR A 220 -6.07 26.08 5.03
C TYR A 220 -7.47 26.11 4.40
N ILE A 221 -8.31 25.12 4.70
CA ILE A 221 -9.70 25.08 4.22
C ILE A 221 -10.48 26.33 4.67
N ASN A 222 -10.39 26.69 5.97
CA ASN A 222 -11.09 27.86 6.51
C ASN A 222 -10.62 29.15 5.84
N ASP A 223 -9.30 29.34 5.72
CA ASP A 223 -8.72 30.51 5.08
C ASP A 223 -9.09 30.59 3.59
N PHE A 224 -9.15 29.45 2.90
CA PHE A 224 -9.52 29.35 1.49
C PHE A 224 -10.97 29.78 1.25
N PHE A 225 -11.91 29.31 2.08
CA PHE A 225 -13.32 29.69 1.95
C PHE A 225 -13.58 31.15 2.31
N MET A 226 -12.89 31.72 3.31
CA MET A 226 -12.98 33.15 3.61
C MET A 226 -12.53 34.02 2.43
N LYS A 227 -11.49 33.60 1.71
CA LYS A 227 -10.95 34.32 0.54
C LYS A 227 -11.81 34.21 -0.74
N ILE A 228 -12.79 33.31 -0.77
CA ILE A 228 -13.68 33.10 -1.94
C ILE A 228 -15.02 33.80 -1.74
N GLN A 229 -15.41 34.11 -0.51
CA GLN A 229 -16.63 34.86 -0.20
C GLN A 229 -16.52 36.38 -0.49
N HIS A 230 -15.33 36.85 -0.86
CA HIS A 230 -15.04 38.21 -1.32
C HIS A 230 -14.59 38.19 -2.78
#